data_AF-A0A0Y9PUY2-F1
#
_entry.id   AF-A0A0Y9PUY2-F1
#
_cell.length_a   1.000
_cell.length_b   1.000
_cell.length_c   1.000
_cell.angle_alpha   90.00
_cell.angle_beta   90.00
_cell.angle_gamma   90.00
#
_symmetry.space_group_name_H-M   'P 1'
#
loop_
_entity.id
_entity.type
_entity.pdbx_description
1 polymer ?
#
loop_
_entity_poly.entity_id
_entity_poly.type
_entity_poly.pdbx_seq_one_letter_code
_entity_poly.pdbx_strand_id
1 'polypeptide(L)'
;MSINITDMSKFYGAFKSLCEMYSAFDGNTLNCTKNLNHANEFVKKYKELSGDSSITENSSCNQVLSTLSTDYNNLKNKCNDAQGSNFPTLSEVNTPQITTKGTEQASVTNSAQNSNVTSSSSSIVSKVIPVLSIFAAIPIFLGISYKYSLFGFRKKVQKHLREKLKK
;
A
#
# COMPACT_ATOMS: atom_id res chain seq x y z
N MET A 1 3.51 1.51 -16.99
CA MET A 1 4.40 1.00 -15.92
C MET A 1 4.47 -0.50 -16.08
N SER A 2 5.62 -1.05 -16.48
CA SER A 2 5.79 -2.50 -16.64
C SER A 2 6.86 -2.96 -15.66
N ILE A 3 6.43 -3.72 -14.65
CA ILE A 3 7.32 -4.31 -13.64
C ILE A 3 7.38 -5.81 -13.91
N ASN A 4 8.57 -6.38 -13.87
CA ASN A 4 8.73 -7.82 -14.03
C ASN A 4 8.09 -8.53 -12.83
N ILE A 5 7.43 -9.67 -13.07
CA ILE A 5 6.86 -10.51 -12.02
C ILE A 5 7.89 -10.88 -10.94
N THR A 6 9.15 -11.07 -11.32
CA THR A 6 10.25 -11.35 -10.37
C THR A 6 10.46 -10.20 -9.40
N ASP A 7 10.54 -8.96 -9.89
CA ASP A 7 10.73 -7.79 -9.02
C ASP A 7 9.47 -7.50 -8.20
N MET A 8 8.29 -7.70 -8.79
CA MET A 8 6.99 -7.57 -8.10
C MET A 8 6.91 -8.50 -6.88
N SER A 9 7.43 -9.73 -7.00
CA SER A 9 7.46 -10.68 -5.88
C SER A 9 8.34 -10.21 -4.71
N LYS A 10 9.43 -9.50 -5.01
CA LYS A 10 10.30 -8.91 -3.97
C LYS A 10 9.57 -7.77 -3.24
N PHE A 11 8.88 -6.90 -3.99
CA PHE A 11 8.08 -5.81 -3.41
C PHE A 11 6.94 -6.31 -2.52
N TYR A 12 6.32 -7.43 -2.86
CA TYR A 12 5.21 -7.99 -2.09
C TYR A 12 5.60 -8.25 -0.62
N GLY A 13 6.84 -8.67 -0.35
CA GLY A 13 7.33 -8.87 1.01
C GLY A 13 7.30 -7.59 1.84
N ALA A 14 7.87 -6.50 1.33
CA ALA A 14 7.85 -5.20 2.02
C ALA A 14 6.42 -4.64 2.11
N PHE A 15 5.65 -4.72 1.03
CA PHE A 15 4.27 -4.25 1.01
C PHE A 15 3.39 -4.98 2.05
N LYS A 16 3.56 -6.30 2.19
CA LYS A 16 2.82 -7.10 3.18
C LYS A 16 3.11 -6.63 4.61
N SER A 17 4.38 -6.43 4.98
CA SER A 17 4.72 -5.91 6.31
C SER A 17 4.13 -4.50 6.54
N LEU A 18 4.10 -3.65 5.51
CA LEU A 18 3.45 -2.34 5.59
C LEU A 18 1.93 -2.46 5.80
N CYS A 19 1.25 -3.35 5.09
CA CYS A 19 -0.17 -3.62 5.28
C CYS A 19 -0.49 -4.16 6.68
N GLU A 20 0.37 -5.01 7.25
CA GLU A 20 0.23 -5.48 8.63
C GLU A 20 0.28 -4.31 9.62
N MET A 21 1.15 -3.32 9.37
CA MET A 21 1.18 -2.10 10.17
C MET A 21 -0.13 -1.29 10.08
N TYR A 22 -0.73 -1.21 8.89
CA TYR A 22 -2.05 -0.60 8.70
C TYR A 22 -3.21 -1.47 9.24
N SER A 23 -2.98 -2.74 9.51
CA SER A 23 -4.01 -3.63 10.07
C SER A 23 -4.08 -3.54 11.59
N ALA A 24 -3.03 -3.03 12.25
CA ALA A 24 -3.00 -2.84 13.70
C ALA A 24 -3.71 -1.56 14.19
N PHE A 25 -4.56 -0.95 13.36
CA PHE A 25 -5.45 0.12 13.79
C PHE A 25 -6.54 -0.43 14.69
N ASP A 26 -6.72 0.20 15.85
CA ASP A 26 -7.87 -0.01 16.72
C ASP A 26 -8.82 1.18 16.54
N GLY A 27 -9.86 0.98 15.72
CA GLY A 27 -10.71 2.06 15.23
C GLY A 27 -9.89 3.08 14.42
N ASN A 28 -9.80 4.31 14.93
CA ASN A 28 -9.05 5.40 14.29
C ASN A 28 -7.64 5.57 14.85
N THR A 29 -7.28 4.82 15.90
CA THR A 29 -6.01 4.97 16.61
C THR A 29 -5.05 3.85 16.22
N LEU A 30 -3.87 4.24 15.75
CA LEU A 30 -2.79 3.34 15.39
C LEU A 30 -2.14 2.78 16.66
N ASN A 31 -2.10 1.45 16.84
CA ASN A 31 -1.36 0.86 17.96
C ASN A 31 0.14 0.75 17.63
N CYS A 32 0.88 1.78 18.01
CA CYS A 32 2.31 1.90 17.70
C CYS A 32 3.19 0.84 18.36
N THR A 33 2.81 0.35 19.54
CA THR A 33 3.55 -0.71 20.24
C THR A 33 3.50 -2.04 19.49
N LYS A 34 2.32 -2.45 18.99
CA LYS A 34 2.18 -3.67 18.18
C LYS A 34 2.89 -3.54 16.83
N ASN A 35 2.96 -2.33 16.29
CA ASN A 35 3.54 -2.07 14.97
C ASN A 35 5.06 -2.05 14.91
N LEU A 36 5.76 -1.98 16.04
CA LEU A 36 7.22 -1.91 16.04
C LEU A 36 7.86 -3.14 15.37
N ASN A 37 7.31 -4.33 15.58
CA ASN A 37 7.84 -5.56 14.98
C ASN A 37 7.71 -5.55 13.46
N HIS A 38 6.52 -5.21 12.95
CA HIS A 38 6.27 -5.11 11.50
C HIS A 38 7.08 -3.98 10.86
N ALA A 39 7.31 -2.87 11.59
CA ALA A 39 8.17 -1.78 11.12
C ALA A 39 9.63 -2.21 10.96
N ASN A 40 10.18 -2.99 11.90
CA ASN A 40 11.51 -3.55 11.78
C ASN A 40 11.62 -4.51 10.57
N GLU A 41 10.61 -5.35 10.36
CA GLU A 41 10.56 -6.23 9.20
C GLU A 41 10.50 -5.44 7.88
N PHE A 42 9.65 -4.41 7.82
CA PHE A 42 9.56 -3.52 6.69
C PHE A 42 10.90 -2.86 6.37
N VAL A 43 11.58 -2.27 7.36
CA VAL A 43 12.88 -1.59 7.14
C VAL A 43 13.93 -2.57 6.63
N LYS A 44 13.96 -3.81 7.15
CA LYS A 44 14.86 -4.86 6.66
C LYS A 44 14.58 -5.19 5.18
N LYS A 45 13.32 -5.43 4.82
CA LYS A 45 12.91 -5.74 3.45
C LYS A 45 13.14 -4.57 2.50
N TYR A 46 12.85 -3.35 2.94
CA TYR A 46 13.11 -2.14 2.18
C TYR A 46 14.61 -1.99 1.88
N LYS A 47 15.48 -2.25 2.87
CA LYS A 47 16.93 -2.21 2.67
C LYS A 47 17.38 -3.21 1.61
N GLU A 48 16.87 -4.45 1.66
CA GLU A 48 17.11 -5.48 0.64
C GLU A 48 16.70 -4.99 -0.76
N LEU A 49 15.51 -4.37 -0.89
CA LEU A 49 15.02 -3.82 -2.16
C LEU A 49 15.86 -2.64 -2.68
N SER A 50 16.25 -1.73 -1.77
CA SER A 50 17.04 -0.53 -2.12
C SER A 50 18.48 -0.82 -2.50
N GLY A 51 19.02 -1.99 -2.11
CA GLY A 51 20.36 -2.43 -2.51
C GLY A 51 20.39 -3.20 -3.83
N ASP A 52 19.22 -3.54 -4.39
CA ASP A 52 19.10 -4.30 -5.63
C ASP A 52 19.21 -3.37 -6.84
N SER A 53 20.22 -3.56 -7.69
CA SER A 53 20.42 -2.75 -8.89
C SER A 53 19.28 -2.95 -9.91
N SER A 54 18.67 -4.13 -9.97
CA SER A 54 17.53 -4.37 -10.88
C SER A 54 16.32 -3.52 -10.53
N ILE A 55 16.22 -3.11 -9.26
CA ILE A 55 15.17 -2.24 -8.73
C ILE A 55 15.58 -0.78 -8.85
N THR A 56 16.80 -0.43 -8.43
CA THR A 56 17.26 0.96 -8.36
C THR A 56 17.63 1.58 -9.71
N GLU A 57 17.90 0.78 -10.74
CA GLU A 57 18.11 1.29 -12.11
C GLU A 57 16.79 1.35 -12.90
N ASN A 58 15.75 0.64 -12.45
CA ASN A 58 14.45 0.62 -13.09
C ASN A 58 13.56 1.77 -12.60
N SER A 59 13.21 2.69 -13.49
CA SER A 59 12.39 3.87 -13.18
C SER A 59 11.03 3.53 -12.57
N SER A 60 10.38 2.45 -13.04
CA SER A 60 9.09 2.00 -12.49
C SER A 60 9.27 1.41 -11.10
N CYS A 61 10.27 0.54 -10.90
CA CYS A 61 10.54 -0.04 -9.59
C CYS A 61 10.93 1.03 -8.55
N ASN A 62 11.74 2.02 -8.95
CA ASN A 62 12.05 3.18 -8.11
C ASN A 62 10.81 3.97 -7.68
N GLN A 63 9.83 4.13 -8.57
CA GLN A 63 8.58 4.81 -8.22
C GLN A 63 7.76 4.00 -7.20
N VAL A 64 7.76 2.67 -7.28
CA VAL A 64 7.14 1.82 -6.27
C VAL A 64 7.89 1.93 -4.94
N LEU A 65 9.23 1.89 -4.98
CA LEU A 65 10.08 2.01 -3.80
C LEU A 65 9.87 3.35 -3.09
N SER A 66 9.81 4.46 -3.84
CA SER A 66 9.54 5.79 -3.28
C SER A 66 8.14 5.91 -2.68
N THR A 67 7.15 5.25 -3.28
CA THR A 67 5.79 5.18 -2.72
C THR A 67 5.78 4.42 -1.39
N LEU A 68 6.42 3.24 -1.32
CA LEU A 68 6.54 2.47 -0.08
C LEU A 68 7.27 3.25 1.03
N SER A 69 8.34 3.96 0.68
CA SER A 69 9.07 4.83 1.61
C SER A 69 8.19 5.94 2.16
N THR A 70 7.45 6.61 1.27
CA THR A 70 6.53 7.70 1.65
C THR A 70 5.42 7.21 2.58
N ASP A 71 4.79 6.09 2.26
CA ASP A 71 3.71 5.52 3.08
C ASP A 71 4.21 5.06 4.44
N TYR A 72 5.39 4.43 4.51
CA TYR A 72 6.01 4.08 5.78
C TYR A 72 6.30 5.31 6.65
N ASN A 73 6.88 6.36 6.07
CA ASN A 73 7.17 7.60 6.79
C ASN A 73 5.89 8.29 7.30
N ASN A 74 4.81 8.25 6.52
CA ASN A 74 3.50 8.74 6.96
C ASN A 74 2.99 7.97 8.18
N LEU A 75 3.12 6.65 8.18
CA LEU A 75 2.71 5.80 9.31
C LEU A 75 3.60 6.04 10.53
N LYS A 76 4.91 6.12 10.33
CA LYS A 76 5.90 6.46 11.37
C LYS A 76 5.56 7.78 12.05
N ASN A 77 5.26 8.84 11.28
CA ASN A 77 4.94 10.15 11.82
C ASN A 77 3.68 10.12 12.69
N LYS A 78 2.64 9.40 12.26
CA LYS A 78 1.44 9.18 13.08
C LYS A 78 1.74 8.51 14.42
N CYS A 79 2.78 7.68 14.50
CA CYS A 79 3.21 7.05 15.73
C CYS A 79 4.08 7.93 16.64
N ASN A 80 4.92 8.77 16.05
CA ASN A 80 5.75 9.71 16.80
C ASN A 80 4.88 10.74 17.54
N ASP A 81 3.82 11.22 16.89
CA ASP A 81 2.89 12.20 17.48
C ASP A 81 2.03 11.59 18.61
N ALA A 82 1.79 10.27 18.57
CA ALA A 82 0.87 9.59 19.48
C ALA A 82 1.54 9.02 20.73
N GLN A 83 2.75 8.42 20.62
CA GLN A 83 3.31 7.60 21.71
C GLN A 83 4.84 7.61 21.87
N GLY A 84 5.58 8.47 21.17
CA GLY A 84 7.05 8.56 21.34
C GLY A 84 7.82 7.25 21.05
N SER A 85 7.18 6.32 20.34
CA SER A 85 7.76 5.02 20.00
C SER A 85 8.91 5.17 19.01
N ASN A 86 10.07 4.60 19.33
CA ASN A 86 11.28 4.60 18.49
C ASN A 86 11.11 3.69 17.26
N PHE A 87 10.31 4.13 16.29
CA PHE A 87 10.21 3.44 15.00
C PHE A 87 11.56 3.48 14.28
N PRO A 88 11.96 2.38 13.63
CA PRO A 88 13.20 2.35 12.88
C PRO A 88 13.12 3.37 11.74
N THR A 89 14.21 4.12 11.55
CA THR A 89 14.33 5.04 10.42
C THR A 89 14.79 4.24 9.20
N LEU A 90 14.21 4.53 8.05
CA LEU A 90 14.81 4.17 6.77
C LEU A 90 16.10 4.99 6.67
N SER A 91 17.24 4.45 7.14
CA SER A 91 18.53 5.11 6.92
C SER A 91 18.60 5.46 5.43
N GLU A 92 18.84 6.74 5.13
CA GLU A 92 18.92 7.23 3.76
C GLU A 92 19.95 6.40 2.99
N VAL A 93 19.45 5.46 2.19
CA VAL A 93 20.20 4.89 1.10
C VAL A 93 20.22 5.99 0.06
N ASN A 94 21.38 6.63 -0.10
CA ASN A 94 21.68 7.69 -1.04
C ASN A 94 20.91 7.49 -2.35
N THR A 95 19.78 8.17 -2.48
CA THR A 95 19.05 8.19 -3.74
C THR A 95 19.79 9.20 -4.60
N PRO A 96 20.29 8.85 -5.80
CA PRO A 96 20.79 9.85 -6.73
C PRO A 96 19.65 10.83 -6.97
N GLN A 97 19.82 12.08 -6.55
CA GLN A 97 18.95 13.15 -6.99
C GLN A 97 18.95 13.11 -8.51
N ILE A 98 17.82 12.74 -9.12
CA ILE A 98 17.60 13.00 -10.53
C ILE A 98 17.37 14.51 -10.61
N THR A 99 18.47 15.26 -10.61
CA THR A 99 18.52 16.63 -11.08
C THR A 99 18.25 16.56 -12.57
N THR A 100 16.99 16.77 -12.97
CA THR A 100 16.65 17.12 -14.34
C THR A 100 17.41 18.40 -14.68
N LYS A 101 18.55 18.25 -15.36
CA LYS A 101 19.26 19.36 -16.01
C LYS A 101 18.39 19.89 -17.13
N GLY A 102 17.98 21.15 -16.99
CA GLY A 102 17.25 21.90 -18.00
C GLY A 102 17.06 23.36 -17.57
N THR A 103 18.14 24.13 -17.70
CA THR A 103 18.16 25.60 -17.91
C THR A 103 17.94 26.53 -16.69
N GLU A 104 19.08 27.00 -16.18
CA GLU A 104 19.44 28.37 -15.76
C GLU A 104 18.35 29.34 -15.24
N GLN A 105 18.40 29.65 -13.93
CA GLN A 105 18.80 30.98 -13.46
C GLN A 105 19.11 31.00 -11.96
N ALA A 106 20.14 31.77 -11.62
CA ALA A 106 20.81 31.85 -10.33
C ALA A 106 19.99 32.56 -9.23
N SER A 107 20.18 32.13 -7.98
CA SER A 107 20.27 33.04 -6.80
C SER A 107 20.66 32.28 -5.52
N VAL A 108 21.93 32.41 -5.13
CA VAL A 108 22.43 32.86 -3.81
C VAL A 108 21.54 32.63 -2.56
N THR A 109 22.04 31.76 -1.67
CA THR A 109 22.03 31.72 -0.19
C THR A 109 21.03 32.55 0.66
N ASN A 110 20.34 31.87 1.60
CA ASN A 110 20.42 32.03 3.08
C ASN A 110 19.06 31.95 3.84
N SER A 111 19.11 31.18 4.93
CA SER A 111 18.59 31.46 6.29
C SER A 111 17.10 31.74 6.56
N ALA A 112 16.53 30.87 7.39
CA ALA A 112 15.56 31.11 8.48
C ALA A 112 14.46 32.17 8.30
N GLN A 113 13.18 31.76 8.31
CA GLN A 113 12.24 32.04 9.41
C GLN A 113 10.86 31.41 9.17
N ASN A 114 10.32 30.91 10.28
CA ASN A 114 8.95 30.57 10.62
C ASN A 114 7.83 31.49 10.06
N SER A 115 6.69 30.90 9.69
CA SER A 115 5.38 31.29 10.23
C SER A 115 4.28 30.36 9.72
N ASN A 116 3.38 30.01 10.64
CA ASN A 116 2.09 29.36 10.41
C ASN A 116 1.35 29.96 9.21
N VAL A 117 0.56 29.12 8.50
CA VAL A 117 -0.89 29.35 8.27
C VAL A 117 -1.47 28.20 7.42
N THR A 118 -2.52 27.60 7.97
CA THR A 118 -3.62 26.85 7.33
C THR A 118 -3.35 25.47 6.73
N SER A 119 -3.67 24.48 7.56
CA SER A 119 -4.07 23.12 7.19
C SER A 119 -4.91 23.08 5.92
N SER A 120 -4.40 22.35 4.91
CA SER A 120 -5.21 21.69 3.89
C SER A 120 -4.96 20.18 3.98
N SER A 121 -5.24 19.62 5.16
CA SER A 121 -5.17 18.19 5.41
C SER A 121 -6.44 17.49 4.91
N SER A 122 -6.62 17.31 3.60
CA SER A 122 -7.61 16.32 3.10
C SER A 122 -7.49 16.03 1.60
N SER A 123 -6.57 15.14 1.19
CA SER A 123 -6.69 14.51 -0.14
C SER A 123 -6.20 13.06 -0.22
N ILE A 124 -5.59 12.53 0.84
CA ILE A 124 -5.05 11.15 0.87
C ILE A 124 -6.14 10.15 1.33
N VAL A 125 -7.02 10.55 2.25
CA VAL A 125 -8.11 9.71 2.76
C VAL A 125 -9.12 9.34 1.66
N SER A 126 -9.37 10.22 0.69
CA SER A 126 -10.34 9.98 -0.39
C SER A 126 -9.86 8.99 -1.48
N LYS A 127 -8.56 8.60 -1.49
CA LYS A 127 -8.02 7.63 -2.46
C LYS A 127 -7.91 6.19 -1.95
N VAL A 128 -7.76 5.99 -0.63
CA VAL A 128 -7.64 4.64 -0.04
C VAL A 128 -9.01 4.01 0.22
N ILE A 129 -10.02 4.83 0.53
CA ILE A 129 -11.42 4.40 0.75
C ILE A 129 -12.04 3.66 -0.45
N PRO A 130 -11.91 4.12 -1.72
CA PRO A 130 -12.54 3.44 -2.83
C PRO A 130 -11.97 2.04 -3.09
N VAL A 131 -10.68 1.81 -2.81
CA VAL A 131 -10.05 0.49 -3.02
C VAL A 131 -10.58 -0.54 -2.01
N LEU A 132 -10.67 -0.19 -0.72
CA LEU A 132 -11.24 -1.09 0.30
C LEU A 132 -12.72 -1.39 0.07
N SER A 133 -13.49 -0.42 -0.42
CA SER A 133 -14.93 -0.59 -0.70
C SER A 133 -15.20 -1.66 -1.77
N ILE A 134 -14.34 -1.75 -2.80
CA ILE A 134 -14.47 -2.73 -3.87
C ILE A 134 -14.26 -4.17 -3.34
N PHE A 135 -13.29 -4.37 -2.43
CA PHE A 135 -13.03 -5.69 -1.83
C PHE A 135 -14.19 -6.20 -0.97
N ALA A 136 -14.98 -5.31 -0.35
CA ALA A 136 -16.16 -5.69 0.41
C ALA A 136 -17.38 -5.97 -0.49
N ALA A 137 -17.55 -5.21 -1.58
CA ALA A 137 -18.71 -5.35 -2.47
C ALA A 137 -18.66 -6.64 -3.31
N ILE A 138 -17.50 -6.98 -3.87
CA ILE A 138 -17.30 -8.15 -4.74
C ILE A 138 -17.84 -9.47 -4.14
N PRO A 139 -17.50 -9.88 -2.91
CA PRO A 139 -17.98 -11.14 -2.33
C PRO A 139 -19.50 -11.13 -2.08
N ILE A 140 -20.11 -9.98 -1.78
CA ILE A 140 -21.57 -9.87 -1.58
C ILE A 140 -22.31 -10.09 -2.90
N PHE A 141 -21.89 -9.41 -3.97
CA PHE A 141 -22.48 -9.58 -5.30
C PHE A 141 -22.26 -10.99 -5.87
N LEU A 142 -21.07 -11.56 -5.68
CA LEU A 142 -20.78 -12.94 -6.04
C LEU A 142 -21.62 -13.93 -5.24
N GLY A 143 -21.77 -13.74 -3.93
CA GLY A 143 -22.58 -14.61 -3.07
C GLY A 143 -24.06 -14.64 -3.46
N ILE A 144 -24.64 -13.47 -3.75
CA ILE A 144 -26.02 -13.35 -4.22
C ILE A 144 -26.18 -14.03 -5.59
N SER A 145 -25.31 -13.70 -6.54
CA SER A 145 -25.34 -14.27 -7.90
C SER A 145 -25.14 -15.79 -7.89
N TYR A 146 -24.22 -16.29 -7.06
CA TYR A 146 -23.96 -17.71 -6.88
C TYR A 146 -25.19 -18.44 -6.33
N LYS A 147 -25.88 -17.87 -5.34
CA LYS A 147 -27.10 -18.47 -4.77
C LYS A 147 -28.23 -18.59 -5.82
N TYR A 148 -28.45 -17.54 -6.62
CA TYR A 148 -29.46 -17.58 -7.70
C TYR A 148 -29.08 -18.53 -8.84
N SER A 149 -27.79 -18.60 -9.20
CA SER A 149 -27.29 -19.53 -10.21
C SER A 149 -27.42 -20.99 -9.78
N LEU A 150 -27.04 -21.31 -8.53
CA LEU A 150 -27.15 -22.65 -7.96
C LEU A 150 -28.61 -23.11 -7.86
N PHE A 151 -29.53 -22.19 -7.55
CA PHE A 151 -30.97 -22.47 -7.57
C PHE A 151 -31.47 -22.80 -8.99
N GLY A 152 -31.01 -22.07 -10.00
CA GLY A 152 -31.31 -22.36 -11.41
C GLY A 152 -30.78 -23.73 -11.86
N PHE A 153 -29.58 -24.11 -11.42
CA PHE A 153 -28.98 -25.40 -11.75
C PHE A 153 -29.75 -26.57 -11.12
N ARG A 154 -30.15 -26.46 -9.85
CA ARG A 154 -30.98 -27.48 -9.16
C ARG A 154 -32.31 -27.72 -9.89
N LYS A 155 -32.95 -26.65 -10.37
CA LYS A 155 -34.22 -26.74 -11.11
C LYS A 155 -34.06 -27.47 -12.45
N LYS A 156 -32.94 -27.28 -13.17
CA LYS A 156 -32.64 -28.01 -14.41
C LYS A 156 -32.36 -29.49 -14.15
N VAL A 157 -31.59 -29.81 -13.11
CA VAL A 157 -31.27 -31.21 -12.74
C VAL A 157 -32.53 -31.98 -12.34
N GLN A 158 -33.42 -31.37 -11.54
CA GLN A 158 -34.68 -31.99 -11.15
C GLN A 158 -35.63 -32.22 -12.33
N LYS A 159 -35.65 -31.31 -13.32
CA LYS A 159 -36.42 -31.50 -14.56
C LYS A 159 -35.91 -32.69 -15.36
N HIS A 160 -34.59 -32.81 -15.53
CA HIS A 160 -33.97 -33.92 -16.27
C HIS A 160 -34.25 -35.28 -15.59
N LEU A 161 -34.19 -35.34 -14.25
CA LEU A 161 -34.52 -36.55 -13.49
C LEU A 161 -36.00 -36.94 -13.63
N ARG A 162 -36.92 -35.97 -13.63
CA ARG A 162 -38.36 -36.24 -13.84
C ARG A 162 -38.69 -36.69 -15.27
N GLU A 163 -37.98 -36.20 -16.28
CA GLU A 163 -38.15 -36.67 -17.66
C GLU A 163 -37.63 -38.10 -17.87
N LYS A 164 -36.57 -38.49 -17.16
CA LYS A 164 -36.02 -39.86 -17.19
C LYS A 164 -36.91 -40.92 -16.54
N LEU A 165 -37.75 -40.52 -15.57
CA LEU A 165 -38.62 -41.44 -14.81
C LEU A 165 -39.99 -41.67 -15.49
N LYS A 166 -40.32 -40.87 -16.52
CA LYS A 166 -41.54 -41.03 -17.33
C LYS A 166 -41.33 -41.84 -18.61
N LYS A 167 -40.13 -42.35 -18.83
CA LYS A 167 -39.77 -43.23 -19.95
C LYS A 167 -39.55 -44.63 -19.41
#